data_AF-A0A3L7NCR0-F1
#
_entry.id   AF-A0A3L7NCR0-F1
#
_cell.length_a   1.000
_cell.length_b   1.000
_cell.length_c   1.000
_cell.angle_alpha   90.00
_cell.angle_beta   90.00
_cell.angle_gamma   90.00
#
_symmetry.space_group_name_H-M   'P 1'
#
loop_
_entity.id
_entity.type
_entity.pdbx_description
1 polymer ?
#
loop_
_entity_poly.entity_id
_entity_poly.type
_entity_poly.pdbx_seq_one_letter_code
_entity_poly.pdbx_strand_id
1 'polypeptide(L)'
;MQTFVRSIQESQGIPAASFSSGNNLLYPSFVGVKAVIFEFENVVFDGTAWQRRCCQWLERLGRNISFALFCSQWRKEIRLHRSVHMSSEEILERCLRRWEIPTGLATELVAACRALWRKASVVDKPFTSVVTLIQSLYEKSMRLGLVSDSLATVSDMQERLNAWHIGNCFSTISSRRDSIDEQSDVAWLIENAKNLTSDVDTVAFVGREEEQLTSAMRAGLKPFGIHCNPDGRLLTTMEEQRHSVRAVA
;
A
#
# COMPACT_ATOMS: atom_id res chain seq x y z
N MET A 1 -5.06 -10.14 15.57
CA MET A 1 -5.63 -9.35 14.46
C MET A 1 -6.92 -8.61 14.84
N GLN A 2 -7.83 -9.20 15.61
CA GLN A 2 -8.97 -8.45 16.17
C GLN A 2 -8.51 -7.15 16.86
N THR A 3 -7.47 -7.20 17.71
CA THR A 3 -6.88 -6.00 18.33
C THR A 3 -6.21 -5.04 17.34
N PHE A 4 -5.68 -5.54 16.21
CA PHE A 4 -5.02 -4.71 15.20
C PHE A 4 -6.01 -3.97 14.32
N VAL A 5 -7.00 -4.69 13.78
CA VAL A 5 -8.11 -4.09 13.02
C VAL A 5 -8.87 -3.11 13.91
N ARG A 6 -9.12 -3.48 15.17
CA ARG A 6 -9.74 -2.60 16.17
C ARG A 6 -8.89 -1.38 16.52
N SER A 7 -7.57 -1.55 16.72
CA SER A 7 -6.65 -0.44 16.98
C SER A 7 -6.54 0.52 15.79
N ILE A 8 -6.55 0.01 14.56
CA ILE A 8 -6.64 0.86 13.36
C ILE A 8 -7.97 1.62 13.36
N GLN A 9 -9.10 0.94 13.59
CA GLN A 9 -10.43 1.57 13.62
C GLN A 9 -10.54 2.66 14.70
N GLU A 10 -10.04 2.39 15.91
CA GLU A 10 -10.04 3.32 17.05
C GLU A 10 -9.13 4.54 16.78
N SER A 11 -7.94 4.33 16.19
CA SER A 11 -7.04 5.44 15.80
C SER A 11 -7.61 6.37 14.72
N GLN A 12 -8.63 5.90 13.99
CA GLN A 12 -9.28 6.59 12.87
C GLN A 12 -10.66 7.15 13.25
N GLY A 13 -11.07 7.04 14.53
CA GLY A 13 -12.36 7.55 15.01
C GLY A 13 -13.58 6.81 14.48
N ILE A 14 -13.42 5.55 14.05
CA ILE A 14 -14.53 4.69 13.60
C ILE A 14 -15.13 4.01 14.83
N PRO A 15 -16.39 4.28 15.22
CA PRO A 15 -16.99 3.68 16.41
C PRO A 15 -17.15 2.16 16.22
N ALA A 16 -16.72 1.39 17.22
CA ALA A 16 -16.76 -0.09 17.22
C ALA A 16 -18.16 -0.70 17.02
N ALA A 17 -19.23 0.09 17.12
CA ALA A 17 -20.62 -0.36 17.10
C ALA A 17 -21.24 -0.48 15.69
N SER A 18 -20.56 -0.08 14.62
CA SER A 18 -21.11 -0.18 13.24
C SER A 18 -21.11 -1.59 12.65
N PHE A 19 -20.65 -2.59 13.38
CA PHE A 19 -20.78 -4.00 13.00
C PHE A 19 -21.71 -4.71 13.99
N SER A 20 -22.96 -4.88 13.57
CA SER A 20 -23.93 -5.74 14.26
C SER A 20 -23.34 -7.13 14.47
N SER A 21 -23.44 -7.63 15.68
CA SER A 21 -22.95 -8.90 16.24
C SER A 21 -23.45 -10.19 15.58
N GLY A 22 -23.85 -10.16 14.30
CA GLY A 22 -24.52 -11.25 13.60
C GLY A 22 -23.62 -12.09 12.68
N ASN A 23 -22.46 -11.60 12.25
CA ASN A 23 -21.53 -12.36 11.42
C ASN A 23 -20.21 -12.51 12.15
N ASN A 24 -19.87 -13.75 12.53
CA ASN A 24 -18.51 -14.13 12.87
C ASN A 24 -17.63 -13.88 11.64
N LEU A 25 -17.15 -12.65 11.52
CA LEU A 25 -16.05 -12.27 10.64
C LEU A 25 -14.88 -13.18 11.02
N LEU A 26 -14.69 -14.24 10.25
CA LEU A 26 -13.48 -15.04 10.28
C LEU A 26 -12.36 -14.09 9.90
N TYR A 27 -11.67 -13.57 10.91
CA TYR A 27 -10.42 -12.88 10.69
C TYR A 27 -9.40 -13.96 10.34
N PRO A 28 -8.63 -13.81 9.25
CA PRO A 28 -7.66 -14.82 8.91
C PRO A 28 -6.67 -14.95 10.06
N SER A 29 -6.61 -16.13 10.66
CA SER A 29 -5.73 -16.33 11.81
C SER A 29 -4.29 -16.41 11.30
N PHE A 30 -3.36 -15.79 12.02
CA PHE A 30 -1.92 -15.96 11.77
C PHE A 30 -1.40 -17.35 12.19
N VAL A 31 -2.28 -18.36 12.35
CA VAL A 31 -1.88 -19.72 12.67
C VAL A 31 -0.99 -20.27 11.54
N GLY A 32 0.20 -20.72 11.92
CA GLY A 32 1.22 -21.20 11.00
C GLY A 32 1.88 -20.11 10.15
N VAL A 33 1.72 -18.81 10.48
CA VAL A 33 2.51 -17.74 9.86
C VAL A 33 3.80 -17.55 10.66
N LYS A 34 4.95 -17.61 9.98
CA LYS A 34 6.29 -17.41 10.56
C LYS A 34 6.91 -16.06 10.18
N ALA A 35 6.46 -15.47 9.08
CA ALA A 35 6.94 -14.18 8.60
C ALA A 35 5.83 -13.34 7.96
N VAL A 36 6.01 -12.02 7.94
CA VAL A 36 5.05 -11.08 7.36
C VAL A 36 5.76 -10.11 6.44
N ILE A 37 5.27 -9.97 5.22
CA ILE A 37 5.67 -8.93 4.28
C ILE A 37 4.61 -7.84 4.31
N PHE A 38 5.02 -6.59 4.55
CA PHE A 38 4.16 -5.43 4.43
C PHE A 38 4.43 -4.71 3.11
N GLU A 39 3.38 -4.28 2.42
CA GLU A 39 3.47 -3.18 1.46
C GLU A 39 3.87 -1.91 2.22
N PHE A 40 4.71 -1.06 1.62
CA PHE A 40 5.19 0.15 2.30
C PHE A 40 4.15 1.26 2.28
N GLU A 41 3.83 1.77 1.10
CA GLU A 41 2.80 2.78 0.93
C GLU A 41 1.42 2.21 1.21
N ASN A 42 0.55 3.03 1.79
CA ASN A 42 -0.87 2.74 2.04
C ASN A 42 -1.16 1.65 3.07
N VAL A 43 -0.12 0.95 3.55
CA VAL A 43 -0.18 0.03 4.68
C VAL A 43 0.57 0.61 5.88
N VAL A 44 1.81 1.09 5.70
CA VAL A 44 2.57 1.69 6.82
C VAL A 44 2.15 3.15 7.07
N PHE A 45 1.88 3.89 6.00
CA PHE A 45 1.45 5.30 6.05
C PHE A 45 0.54 5.63 4.86
N ASP A 46 -0.09 6.80 4.87
CA ASP A 46 -0.96 7.24 3.77
C ASP A 46 -0.17 7.83 2.60
N GLY A 47 0.22 6.97 1.65
CA GLY A 47 0.87 7.37 0.40
C GLY A 47 -0.04 8.07 -0.61
N THR A 48 -1.35 8.14 -0.34
CA THR A 48 -2.35 8.68 -1.29
C THR A 48 -2.82 10.11 -0.99
N ALA A 49 -2.33 10.75 0.07
CA ALA A 49 -2.76 12.09 0.46
C ALA A 49 -2.60 13.13 -0.66
N TRP A 50 -1.48 13.11 -1.38
CA TRP A 50 -1.23 14.00 -2.51
C TRP A 50 -2.16 13.72 -3.69
N GLN A 51 -2.50 12.44 -3.94
CA GLN A 51 -3.38 12.05 -5.04
C GLN A 51 -4.79 12.57 -4.81
N ARG A 52 -5.30 12.45 -3.58
CA ARG A 52 -6.60 13.00 -3.18
C ARG A 52 -6.62 14.52 -3.35
N ARG A 53 -5.53 15.19 -2.97
CA ARG A 53 -5.41 16.64 -3.13
C ARG A 53 -5.36 17.06 -4.59
N CYS A 54 -4.64 16.32 -5.44
CA CYS A 54 -4.62 16.54 -6.89
C CYS A 54 -6.01 16.39 -7.50
N CYS A 55 -6.75 15.33 -7.12
CA CYS A 55 -8.13 15.13 -7.56
C CYS A 55 -9.06 16.30 -7.16
N GLN A 56 -8.95 16.79 -5.93
CA GLN A 56 -9.71 17.97 -5.49
C GLN A 56 -9.40 19.22 -6.31
N TRP A 57 -8.14 19.41 -6.73
CA TRP A 57 -7.78 20.52 -7.61
C TRP A 57 -8.36 20.35 -9.01
N LEU A 58 -8.27 19.15 -9.58
CA LEU A 58 -8.89 18.83 -10.87
C LEU A 58 -10.40 19.08 -10.86
N GLU A 59 -11.09 18.65 -9.79
CA GLU A 59 -12.52 18.89 -9.61
C GLU A 59 -12.87 20.39 -9.60
N ARG A 60 -12.10 21.21 -8.87
CA ARG A 60 -12.25 22.67 -8.84
C ARG A 60 -11.99 23.35 -10.18
N LEU A 61 -11.22 22.70 -11.05
CA LEU A 61 -10.95 23.14 -12.43
C LEU A 61 -12.01 22.64 -13.42
N GLY A 62 -13.12 22.05 -12.92
CA GLY A 62 -14.20 21.52 -13.75
C GLY A 62 -13.88 20.17 -14.39
N ARG A 63 -12.87 19.45 -13.89
CA ARG A 63 -12.50 18.11 -14.36
C ARG A 63 -12.97 17.07 -13.36
N ASN A 64 -14.09 16.44 -13.66
CA ASN A 64 -14.68 15.40 -12.81
C ASN A 64 -13.98 14.04 -13.03
N ILE A 65 -12.78 13.91 -12.45
CA ILE A 65 -12.00 12.68 -12.47
C ILE A 65 -12.16 12.00 -11.11
N SER A 66 -12.78 10.82 -11.08
CA SER A 66 -12.94 10.09 -9.83
C SER A 66 -11.58 9.67 -9.28
N PHE A 67 -11.45 9.64 -7.95
CA PHE A 67 -10.22 9.24 -7.29
C PHE A 67 -9.76 7.83 -7.69
N ALA A 68 -10.71 6.90 -7.84
CA ALA A 68 -10.42 5.54 -8.30
C ALA A 68 -9.81 5.52 -9.71
N LEU A 69 -10.37 6.32 -10.64
CA LEU A 69 -9.83 6.46 -12.00
C LEU A 69 -8.44 7.09 -11.97
N PHE A 70 -8.22 8.11 -11.15
CA PHE A 70 -6.91 8.74 -10.97
C PHE A 70 -5.86 7.71 -10.52
N CYS A 71 -6.13 6.98 -9.44
CA CYS A 71 -5.19 5.99 -8.89
C CYS A 71 -4.94 4.82 -9.85
N SER A 72 -5.95 4.37 -10.59
CA SER A 72 -5.81 3.32 -11.60
C SER A 72 -4.88 3.78 -12.74
N GLN A 73 -5.13 4.97 -13.28
CA GLN A 73 -4.33 5.53 -14.37
C GLN A 73 -2.90 5.85 -13.95
N TRP A 74 -2.70 6.40 -12.75
CA TRP A 74 -1.39 6.64 -12.16
C TRP A 74 -0.56 5.35 -12.05
N ARG A 75 -1.14 4.29 -11.48
CA ARG A 75 -0.46 2.99 -11.34
C ARG A 75 -0.14 2.36 -12.69
N LYS A 76 -1.05 2.48 -13.65
CA LYS A 76 -0.81 2.04 -15.03
C LYS A 76 0.42 2.73 -15.61
N GLU A 77 0.55 4.05 -15.45
CA GLU A 77 1.74 4.76 -15.93
C GLU A 77 3.03 4.34 -15.20
N ILE A 78 2.98 4.16 -13.87
CA ILE A 78 4.15 3.64 -13.12
C ILE A 78 4.61 2.30 -13.70
N ARG A 79 3.68 1.37 -13.95
CA ARG A 79 4.03 0.03 -14.47
C ARG A 79 4.58 0.09 -15.89
N LEU A 80 3.96 0.88 -16.76
CA LEU A 80 4.40 1.02 -18.16
C LEU A 80 5.79 1.64 -18.28
N HIS A 81 6.20 2.44 -17.30
CA HIS A 81 7.43 3.23 -17.36
C HIS A 81 8.46 2.88 -16.27
N ARG A 82 8.27 1.73 -15.63
CA ARG A 82 9.14 1.23 -14.57
C ARG A 82 10.59 1.09 -15.03
N SER A 83 10.82 0.57 -16.25
CA SER A 83 12.16 0.34 -16.80
C SER A 83 12.86 1.61 -17.34
N VAL A 84 12.14 2.73 -17.46
CA VAL A 84 12.69 3.98 -18.05
C VAL A 84 13.10 4.98 -16.97
N HIS A 85 13.06 4.60 -15.68
CA HIS A 85 13.41 5.45 -14.54
C HIS A 85 12.73 6.84 -14.57
N MET A 86 11.49 6.92 -15.05
CA MET A 86 10.75 8.17 -15.08
C MET A 86 10.48 8.69 -13.65
N SER A 87 10.60 10.00 -13.49
CA SER A 87 10.26 10.69 -12.25
C SER A 87 8.74 10.69 -12.01
N SER A 88 8.34 10.88 -10.74
CA SER A 88 6.94 11.06 -10.36
C SER A 88 6.29 12.24 -11.11
N GLU A 89 7.05 13.33 -11.31
CA GLU A 89 6.63 14.51 -12.07
C GLU A 89 6.25 14.16 -13.51
N GLU A 90 7.11 13.44 -14.23
CA GLU A 90 6.87 13.08 -15.63
C GLU A 90 5.70 12.10 -15.78
N ILE A 91 5.56 11.15 -14.84
CA ILE A 91 4.43 10.23 -14.79
C ILE A 91 3.12 11.00 -14.55
N LEU A 92 3.13 11.99 -13.65
CA LEU A 92 1.95 12.80 -13.36
C LEU A 92 1.57 13.65 -14.58
N GLU A 93 2.55 14.29 -15.21
CA GLU A 93 2.33 15.08 -16.41
C GLU A 93 1.69 14.26 -17.52
N ARG A 94 2.11 13.00 -17.71
CA ARG A 94 1.52 12.09 -18.70
C ARG A 94 0.10 11.68 -18.35
N CYS A 95 -0.20 11.44 -17.07
CA CYS A 95 -1.58 11.23 -16.62
C CYS A 95 -2.46 12.44 -16.96
N LEU A 96 -1.98 13.65 -16.63
CA LEU A 96 -2.70 14.90 -16.89
C LEU A 96 -2.93 15.14 -18.39
N ARG A 97 -1.93 14.90 -19.23
CA ARG A 97 -2.08 15.01 -20.69
C ARG A 97 -3.10 14.02 -21.25
N ARG A 98 -3.20 12.80 -20.72
CA ARG A 98 -4.24 11.82 -21.12
C ARG A 98 -5.65 12.25 -20.75
N TRP A 99 -5.81 13.08 -19.72
CA TRP A 99 -7.09 13.70 -19.37
C TRP A 99 -7.30 15.07 -20.04
N GLU A 100 -6.54 15.36 -21.11
CA GLU A 100 -6.67 16.58 -21.91
C GLU A 100 -6.56 17.85 -21.04
N ILE A 101 -5.71 17.79 -20.01
CA ILE A 101 -5.34 18.95 -19.21
C ILE A 101 -4.38 19.81 -20.04
N PRO A 102 -4.67 21.10 -20.29
CA PRO A 102 -3.78 21.97 -21.04
C PRO A 102 -2.37 22.02 -20.43
N THR A 103 -1.33 22.07 -21.27
CA THR A 103 0.08 21.97 -20.85
C THR A 103 0.47 22.98 -19.76
N GLY A 104 -0.02 24.23 -19.85
CA GLY A 104 0.24 25.25 -18.83
C GLY A 104 -0.30 24.82 -17.46
N LEU A 105 -1.56 24.36 -17.42
CA LEU A 105 -2.21 23.89 -16.20
C LEU A 105 -1.59 22.58 -15.68
N ALA A 106 -1.17 21.68 -16.57
CA ALA A 106 -0.47 20.46 -16.18
C ALA A 106 0.85 20.77 -15.49
N THR A 107 1.63 21.73 -16.01
CA THR A 107 2.87 22.21 -15.40
C THR A 107 2.62 22.75 -13.99
N GLU A 108 1.58 23.57 -13.80
CA GLU A 108 1.21 24.12 -12.49
C GLU A 108 0.82 23.02 -11.49
N LEU A 109 -0.01 22.06 -11.92
CA LEU A 109 -0.42 20.94 -11.07
C LEU A 109 0.74 20.04 -10.67
N VAL A 110 1.68 19.77 -11.58
CA VAL A 110 2.91 19.01 -11.30
C VAL A 110 3.77 19.75 -10.27
N ALA A 111 3.97 21.06 -10.44
CA ALA A 111 4.71 21.87 -9.49
C ALA A 111 4.05 21.88 -8.10
N ALA A 112 2.72 21.99 -8.05
CA ALA A 112 1.97 21.94 -6.80
C ALA A 112 2.05 20.56 -6.11
N CYS A 113 1.94 19.47 -6.87
CA CYS A 113 2.10 18.11 -6.34
C CYS A 113 3.52 17.85 -5.85
N ARG A 114 4.54 18.36 -6.56
CA ARG A 114 5.94 18.30 -6.13
C ARG A 114 6.17 18.98 -4.79
N ALA A 115 5.57 20.17 -4.60
CA ALA A 115 5.62 20.85 -3.31
C ALA A 115 4.94 20.02 -2.20
N LEU A 116 3.82 19.36 -2.50
CA LEU A 116 3.18 18.42 -1.57
C LEU A 116 4.07 17.22 -1.25
N TRP A 117 4.72 16.59 -2.24
CA TRP A 117 5.61 15.45 -2.01
C TRP A 117 6.79 15.81 -1.10
N ARG A 118 7.42 16.97 -1.32
CA ARG A 118 8.50 17.46 -0.45
C ARG A 118 8.02 17.75 0.97
N LYS A 119 6.79 18.24 1.11
CA LYS A 119 6.20 18.46 2.45
C LYS A 119 5.85 17.13 3.11
N ALA A 120 5.29 16.19 2.35
CA ALA A 120 4.92 14.85 2.81
C ALA A 120 6.15 14.06 3.26
N SER A 121 7.27 14.10 2.54
CA SER A 121 8.51 13.43 2.97
C SER A 121 9.03 13.90 4.33
N VAL A 122 8.65 15.09 4.79
CA VAL A 122 9.01 15.64 6.11
C VAL A 122 7.93 15.35 7.16
N VAL A 123 6.67 15.26 6.77
CA VAL A 123 5.51 15.26 7.69
C VAL A 123 4.80 13.91 7.77
N ASP A 124 5.02 13.00 6.81
CA ASP A 124 4.39 11.69 6.77
C ASP A 124 4.71 10.93 8.06
N LYS A 125 3.64 10.52 8.74
CA LYS A 125 3.70 9.70 9.94
C LYS A 125 3.17 8.31 9.60
N PRO A 126 3.77 7.26 10.15
CA PRO A 126 3.18 5.93 10.03
C PRO A 126 1.86 5.91 10.80
N PHE A 127 0.95 5.03 10.41
CA PHE A 127 -0.25 4.78 11.20
C PHE A 127 0.18 4.21 12.56
N THR A 128 -0.25 4.86 13.65
CA THR A 128 0.18 4.51 15.01
C THR A 128 -0.09 3.04 15.35
N SER A 129 -1.27 2.55 14.97
CA SER A 129 -1.70 1.16 15.13
C SER A 129 -0.85 0.16 14.34
N VAL A 130 -0.31 0.58 13.18
CA VAL A 130 0.60 -0.23 12.37
C VAL A 130 1.99 -0.30 13.00
N VAL A 131 2.50 0.80 13.54
CA VAL A 131 3.76 0.81 14.33
C VAL A 131 3.67 -0.18 15.50
N THR A 132 2.60 -0.08 16.31
CA THR A 132 2.39 -0.99 17.44
C THR A 132 2.30 -2.45 16.99
N LEU A 133 1.63 -2.73 15.87
CA LEU A 133 1.59 -4.08 15.33
C LEU A 133 2.98 -4.58 14.94
N ILE A 134 3.73 -3.79 14.15
CA ILE A 134 5.07 -4.16 13.67
C ILE A 134 5.98 -4.50 14.86
N GLN A 135 6.00 -3.65 15.88
CA GLN A 135 6.77 -3.88 17.10
C GLN A 135 6.33 -5.16 17.82
N SER A 136 5.02 -5.38 17.98
CA SER A 136 4.51 -6.59 18.63
C SER A 136 4.84 -7.88 17.86
N LEU A 137 4.81 -7.86 16.53
CA LEU A 137 5.21 -9.00 15.70
C LEU A 137 6.72 -9.26 15.83
N TYR A 138 7.53 -8.20 15.84
CA TYR A 138 8.97 -8.28 16.02
C TYR A 138 9.36 -8.84 17.39
N GLU A 139 8.74 -8.37 18.47
CA GLU A 139 8.93 -8.89 19.84
C GLU A 139 8.56 -10.38 19.96
N LYS A 140 7.61 -10.85 19.13
CA LYS A 140 7.24 -12.27 19.00
C LYS A 140 8.17 -13.06 18.10
N SER A 141 9.32 -12.51 17.74
CA SER A 141 10.33 -13.14 16.88
C SER A 141 9.82 -13.50 15.48
N MET A 142 8.78 -12.83 14.99
CA MET A 142 8.37 -12.97 13.59
C MET A 142 9.32 -12.19 12.70
N ARG A 143 9.69 -12.78 11.55
CA ARG A 143 10.52 -12.08 10.56
C ARG A 143 9.64 -11.15 9.73
N LEU A 144 10.07 -9.90 9.60
CA LEU A 144 9.30 -8.88 8.90
C LEU A 144 10.05 -8.45 7.64
N GLY A 145 9.35 -8.44 6.52
CA GLY A 145 9.79 -7.86 5.26
C GLY A 145 8.96 -6.64 4.92
N LEU A 146 9.54 -5.76 4.13
CA LEU A 146 8.87 -4.60 3.58
C LEU A 146 9.11 -4.55 2.08
N VAL A 147 8.05 -4.31 1.31
CA VAL A 147 8.13 -4.20 -0.13
C VAL A 147 7.43 -2.94 -0.61
N SER A 148 7.95 -2.31 -1.66
CA SER A 148 7.29 -1.18 -2.34
C SER A 148 7.29 -1.40 -3.85
N ASP A 149 6.11 -1.24 -4.46
CA ASP A 149 5.93 -1.23 -5.92
C ASP A 149 5.97 0.19 -6.52
N SER A 150 6.28 1.18 -5.68
CA SER A 150 6.30 2.60 -6.01
C SER A 150 7.66 3.03 -6.60
N LEU A 151 7.84 4.35 -6.68
CA LEU A 151 9.10 4.98 -7.07
C LEU A 151 10.05 5.20 -5.88
N ALA A 152 9.72 4.74 -4.66
CA ALA A 152 10.63 4.83 -3.52
C ALA A 152 11.77 3.81 -3.64
N THR A 153 13.02 4.23 -3.47
CA THR A 153 14.17 3.32 -3.36
C THR A 153 14.24 2.68 -1.96
N VAL A 154 15.04 1.63 -1.80
CA VAL A 154 15.36 1.03 -0.50
C VAL A 154 15.97 2.05 0.44
N SER A 155 16.83 2.95 -0.06
CA SER A 155 17.40 4.04 0.72
C SER A 155 16.32 4.99 1.25
N ASP A 156 15.39 5.42 0.39
CA ASP A 156 14.27 6.30 0.78
C ASP A 156 13.38 5.66 1.84
N MET A 157 13.08 4.36 1.68
CA MET A 157 12.30 3.60 2.66
C MET A 157 13.04 3.48 3.99
N GLN A 158 14.32 3.12 3.97
CA GLN A 158 15.12 2.95 5.18
C GLN A 158 15.23 4.25 5.98
N GLU A 159 15.47 5.39 5.31
CA GLU A 159 15.51 6.71 5.95
C GLU A 159 14.21 7.02 6.70
N ARG A 160 13.06 6.79 6.05
CA ARG A 160 11.74 6.98 6.67
C ARG A 160 11.51 6.05 7.86
N LEU A 161 11.80 4.76 7.71
CA LEU A 161 11.62 3.79 8.79
C LEU A 161 12.51 4.08 10.00
N ASN A 162 13.72 4.61 9.77
CA ASN A 162 14.64 5.04 10.82
C ASN A 162 14.09 6.27 11.56
N ALA A 163 13.57 7.26 10.81
CA ALA A 163 12.90 8.43 11.39
C ALA A 163 11.66 8.05 12.22
N TRP A 164 11.02 6.93 11.91
CA TRP A 164 9.87 6.39 12.64
C TRP A 164 10.25 5.37 13.73
N HIS A 165 11.54 5.12 13.95
CA HIS A 165 12.07 4.16 14.93
C HIS A 165 11.56 2.71 14.77
N ILE A 166 11.21 2.31 13.54
CA ILE A 166 10.78 0.93 13.21
C ILE A 166 11.68 0.24 12.18
N GLY A 167 12.73 0.92 11.69
CA GLY A 167 13.66 0.35 10.69
C GLY A 167 14.27 -0.99 11.11
N ASN A 168 14.67 -1.11 12.37
CA ASN A 168 15.30 -2.33 12.92
C ASN A 168 14.32 -3.51 13.06
N CYS A 169 13.01 -3.30 12.89
CA CYS A 169 12.02 -4.38 12.94
C CYS A 169 12.01 -5.21 11.64
N PHE A 170 12.50 -4.65 10.53
CA PHE A 170 12.48 -5.29 9.21
C PHE A 170 13.81 -5.98 8.90
N SER A 171 13.77 -7.28 8.68
CA SER A 171 14.94 -8.06 8.24
C SER A 171 15.22 -7.91 6.75
N THR A 172 14.21 -7.56 5.96
CA THR A 172 14.35 -7.34 4.51
C THR A 172 13.53 -6.13 4.09
N ILE A 173 14.09 -5.33 3.18
CA ILE A 173 13.42 -4.21 2.53
C ILE A 173 13.73 -4.32 1.04
N SER A 174 12.69 -4.31 0.20
CA SER A 174 12.85 -4.43 -1.25
C SER A 174 12.04 -3.36 -1.97
N SER A 175 12.72 -2.63 -2.83
CA SER A 175 12.07 -1.72 -3.77
C SER A 175 12.01 -2.35 -5.14
N ARG A 176 10.85 -2.26 -5.77
CA ARG A 176 10.69 -2.60 -7.18
C ARG A 176 11.48 -1.66 -8.10
N ARG A 177 11.73 -0.42 -7.66
CA ARG A 177 12.57 0.56 -8.39
C ARG A 177 14.03 0.17 -8.43
N ASP A 178 14.53 -0.49 -7.39
CA ASP A 178 15.93 -0.92 -7.30
C ASP A 178 16.17 -2.32 -7.87
N SER A 179 15.09 -3.04 -8.21
CA SER A 179 15.17 -4.33 -8.88
C SER A 179 15.64 -4.12 -10.32
N ILE A 180 16.78 -4.72 -10.67
CA ILE A 180 17.39 -4.64 -12.00
C ILE A 180 16.56 -5.41 -13.04
N ASP A 181 15.79 -6.41 -12.59
CA ASP A 181 15.07 -7.31 -13.46
C ASP A 181 13.58 -6.94 -13.59
N GLU A 182 13.06 -7.02 -14.82
CA GLU A 182 11.62 -6.98 -15.13
C GLU A 182 10.89 -8.28 -14.69
N GLN A 183 11.22 -8.81 -13.51
CA GLN A 183 10.54 -9.98 -12.95
C GLN A 183 9.04 -9.71 -12.83
N SER A 184 8.20 -10.74 -12.96
CA SER A 184 6.78 -10.63 -12.61
C SER A 184 6.58 -10.31 -11.12
N ASP A 185 5.44 -9.71 -10.73
CA ASP A 185 5.15 -9.41 -9.32
C ASP A 185 5.12 -10.69 -8.46
N VAL A 186 4.67 -11.82 -9.02
CA VAL A 186 4.70 -13.12 -8.36
C VAL A 186 6.13 -13.58 -8.05
N ALA A 187 7.04 -13.51 -9.03
CA ALA A 187 8.43 -13.92 -8.83
C ALA A 187 9.14 -13.06 -7.77
N TRP A 188 8.92 -11.75 -7.81
CA TRP A 188 9.47 -10.80 -6.86
C TRP A 188 8.97 -11.04 -5.43
N LEU A 189 7.68 -11.36 -5.25
CA LEU A 189 7.13 -11.70 -3.94
C LEU A 189 7.68 -13.04 -3.40
N ILE A 190 7.89 -14.04 -4.27
CA ILE A 190 8.53 -15.31 -3.89
C ILE A 190 9.97 -15.07 -3.42
N GLU A 191 10.73 -14.25 -4.13
CA GLU A 191 12.11 -13.90 -3.76
C GLU A 191 12.16 -13.23 -2.37
N ASN A 192 11.30 -12.23 -2.15
CA ASN A 192 11.20 -11.56 -0.86
C ASN A 192 10.79 -12.50 0.28
N ALA A 193 9.85 -13.42 0.02
CA ALA A 193 9.44 -14.42 1.00
C ALA A 193 10.58 -15.39 1.35
N LYS A 194 11.35 -15.84 0.35
CA LYS A 194 12.53 -16.70 0.54
C LYS A 194 13.63 -16.05 1.37
N ASN A 195 13.80 -14.74 1.25
CA ASN A 195 14.75 -13.99 2.08
C ASN A 195 14.31 -13.90 3.54
N LEU A 196 13.03 -14.13 3.85
CA LEU A 196 12.53 -14.22 5.22
C LEU A 196 12.54 -15.66 5.75
N THR A 197 12.17 -16.65 4.94
CA THR A 197 12.04 -18.05 5.38
C THR A 197 12.14 -19.00 4.20
N SER A 198 12.59 -20.25 4.44
CA SER A 198 12.62 -21.29 3.41
C SER A 198 11.23 -21.75 2.96
N ASP A 199 10.19 -21.42 3.73
CA ASP A 199 8.85 -21.99 3.65
C ASP A 199 7.82 -20.91 3.27
N VAL A 200 7.60 -20.71 1.97
CA VAL A 200 6.85 -19.57 1.41
C VAL A 200 5.38 -19.56 1.86
N ASP A 201 4.76 -20.72 2.07
CA ASP A 201 3.36 -20.83 2.51
C ASP A 201 3.13 -20.40 3.98
N THR A 202 4.21 -20.22 4.74
CA THR A 202 4.21 -19.66 6.10
C THR A 202 4.38 -18.15 6.12
N VAL A 203 4.40 -17.49 4.96
CA VAL A 203 4.55 -16.03 4.85
C VAL A 203 3.19 -15.38 4.59
N ALA A 204 2.85 -14.38 5.40
CA ALA A 204 1.73 -13.50 5.16
C ALA A 204 2.16 -12.29 4.32
N PHE A 205 1.30 -11.83 3.43
CA PHE A 205 1.48 -10.57 2.71
C PHE A 205 0.35 -9.60 3.10
N VAL A 206 0.71 -8.42 3.58
CA VAL A 206 -0.23 -7.37 3.97
C VAL A 206 -0.14 -6.25 2.93
N GLY A 207 -1.21 -6.06 2.16
CA GLY A 207 -1.26 -5.08 1.09
C GLY A 207 -2.65 -4.45 0.96
N ARG A 208 -2.75 -3.41 0.14
CA ARG A 208 -4.02 -2.72 -0.14
C ARG A 208 -4.64 -3.14 -1.46
N GLU A 209 -3.83 -3.32 -2.49
CA GLU A 209 -4.32 -3.44 -3.86
C GLU A 209 -4.69 -4.89 -4.21
N GLU A 210 -5.87 -5.08 -4.81
CA GLU A 210 -6.40 -6.40 -5.18
C GLU A 210 -5.43 -7.20 -6.07
N GLU A 211 -4.77 -6.53 -7.01
CA GLU A 211 -3.79 -7.15 -7.92
C GLU A 211 -2.53 -7.64 -7.19
N GLN A 212 -2.06 -6.89 -6.20
CA GLN A 212 -0.93 -7.28 -5.33
C GLN A 212 -1.33 -8.46 -4.45
N LEU A 213 -2.52 -8.42 -3.86
CA LEU A 213 -3.07 -9.52 -3.05
C LEU A 213 -3.27 -10.79 -3.87
N THR A 214 -3.73 -10.65 -5.12
CA THR A 214 -3.84 -11.75 -6.08
C THR A 214 -2.47 -12.32 -6.44
N SER A 215 -1.48 -11.46 -6.66
CA SER A 215 -0.09 -11.87 -6.93
C SER A 215 0.52 -12.61 -5.74
N ALA A 216 0.27 -12.13 -4.50
CA ALA A 216 0.70 -12.79 -3.28
C ALA A 216 0.07 -14.19 -3.13
N MET A 217 -1.22 -14.33 -3.42
CA MET A 217 -1.89 -15.64 -3.43
C MET A 217 -1.29 -16.58 -4.47
N ARG A 218 -1.00 -16.09 -5.68
CA ARG A 218 -0.33 -16.86 -6.74
C ARG A 218 1.11 -17.23 -6.39
N ALA A 219 1.78 -16.43 -5.56
CA ALA A 219 3.10 -16.69 -5.01
C ALA A 219 3.08 -17.72 -3.86
N GLY A 220 1.89 -18.20 -3.44
CA GLY A 220 1.74 -19.12 -2.32
C GLY A 220 1.73 -18.44 -0.94
N LEU A 221 1.74 -17.11 -0.89
CA LEU A 221 1.64 -16.35 0.36
C LEU A 221 0.19 -16.33 0.87
N LYS A 222 0.02 -16.02 2.15
CA LYS A 222 -1.29 -15.76 2.77
C LYS A 222 -1.63 -14.26 2.64
N PRO A 223 -2.52 -13.82 1.73
CA PRO A 223 -2.81 -12.40 1.55
C PRO A 223 -3.74 -11.85 2.63
N PHE A 224 -3.44 -10.65 3.11
CA PHE A 224 -4.23 -9.86 4.05
C PHE A 224 -4.46 -8.48 3.45
N GLY A 225 -5.68 -8.25 2.95
CA GLY A 225 -6.07 -6.94 2.42
C GLY A 225 -6.33 -5.93 3.53
N ILE A 226 -5.77 -4.74 3.39
CA ILE A 226 -6.17 -3.55 4.14
C ILE A 226 -6.94 -2.67 3.16
N HIS A 227 -8.26 -2.64 3.28
CA HIS A 227 -9.02 -1.70 2.47
C HIS A 227 -8.98 -0.34 3.17
N CYS A 228 -8.68 0.74 2.45
CA CYS A 228 -8.93 2.10 2.91
C CYS A 228 -9.95 2.71 1.94
N ASN A 229 -11.08 3.18 2.46
CA ASN A 229 -11.99 4.05 1.73
C ASN A 229 -11.22 5.23 1.12
N PRO A 230 -11.75 5.85 0.04
CA PRO A 230 -11.20 7.07 -0.54
C PRO A 230 -11.04 8.24 0.46
N ASP A 231 -11.73 8.20 1.61
CA ASP A 231 -11.62 9.18 2.70
C ASP A 231 -10.51 8.85 3.73
N GLY A 232 -9.80 7.72 3.57
CA GLY A 232 -8.74 7.27 4.47
C GLY A 232 -9.18 6.28 5.55
N ARG A 233 -10.48 5.94 5.65
CA ARG A 233 -11.00 5.01 6.68
C ARG A 233 -10.78 3.55 6.30
N LEU A 234 -10.34 2.70 7.23
CA LEU A 234 -10.15 1.27 6.97
C LEU A 234 -11.49 0.55 6.72
N LEU A 235 -11.62 -0.15 5.59
CA LEU A 235 -12.57 -1.23 5.36
C LEU A 235 -11.90 -2.59 5.64
N THR A 236 -12.69 -3.57 6.06
CA THR A 236 -12.27 -4.87 6.60
C THR A 236 -11.45 -5.74 5.66
N THR A 237 -10.82 -6.79 6.20
CA THR A 237 -9.92 -7.73 5.49
C THR A 237 -10.62 -8.55 4.40
N MET A 238 -9.97 -8.77 3.25
CA MET A 238 -10.46 -9.48 2.05
C MET A 238 -11.02 -10.92 2.22
N GLU A 239 -10.94 -11.55 3.40
CA GLU A 239 -11.44 -12.93 3.57
C GLU A 239 -12.97 -13.04 3.35
N GLU A 240 -13.71 -11.94 3.51
CA GLU A 240 -15.16 -11.87 3.23
C GLU A 240 -15.53 -12.03 1.74
N GLN A 241 -14.64 -11.67 0.80
CA GLN A 241 -14.96 -11.77 -0.63
C GLN A 241 -14.93 -13.20 -1.17
N ARG A 242 -14.23 -14.14 -0.50
CA ARG A 242 -14.26 -15.57 -0.84
C ARG A 242 -15.66 -16.18 -0.75
N HIS A 243 -16.56 -15.59 0.03
CA HIS A 243 -17.93 -16.08 0.18
C HIS A 243 -18.96 -15.36 -0.70
N SER A 244 -18.64 -14.17 -1.24
CA SER A 244 -19.53 -13.51 -2.21
C SER A 244 -19.37 -14.00 -3.65
N VAL A 245 -18.17 -14.46 -4.05
CA VAL A 245 -17.94 -14.95 -5.44
C VAL A 245 -18.51 -16.35 -5.66
N ARG A 246 -18.73 -17.15 -4.60
CA ARG A 246 -19.39 -18.46 -4.71
C ARG A 246 -20.92 -18.41 -4.72
N ALA A 247 -21.53 -17.23 -4.56
CA ALA A 247 -22.99 -17.06 -4.58
C ALA A 247 -23.55 -16.60 -5.94
N VAL A 248 -22.71 -16.51 -6.98
CA VAL A 248 -23.10 -16.11 -8.35
C VAL A 248 -22.55 -17.11 -9.39
N ALA A 249 -22.54 -18.40 -9.05
CA ALA A 249 -22.32 -19.48 -10.01
C ALA A 249 -23.54 -20.39 -10.03
#